data_AF-W0JUF2-F1
#
_entry.id   AF-W0JUF2-F1
#
_cell.length_a   1.000
_cell.length_b   1.000
_cell.length_c   1.000
_cell.angle_alpha   90.00
_cell.angle_beta   90.00
_cell.angle_gamma   90.00
#
_symmetry.space_group_name_H-M   'P 1'
#
loop_
_entity.id
_entity.type
_entity.pdbx_description
1 polymer ?
#
loop_
_entity_poly.entity_id
_entity_poly.type
_entity_poly.pdbx_seq_one_letter_code
_entity_poly.pdbx_strand_id
1 'polypeptide(L)'
;MYVGSLLLFVVLYTGIYRWGMAAFEGEPRSWYRAFEIVVQSMTTTGYGQDAPWESLQMTAIVVLIQLTGIAYIFVAFPVFVVPWITEIAEPTPPERIADMRDHVIIVGFTELSRTLVEELNSSRTPYVIVEPSSNRALALDERGYVVLYGDPSSEETLDAAQIDTASTILVDASEHQYIRVVLSSNERDVDATILALVTDPTRAQYLRYAGADEVLSPKHRLGKSLGDKVRNVIDLSEDIAAGEERTAYPEGELEVVELPIDPDGQLHGETLDAARRLERHGVTVLGVWVRGDFLTSLPPTVHADENTTLLVVGNEDDLETVEEIVGSDRYRYETGRGPVVIVGAGIVGKTAMGTLERAGIETTLVDREEGRFVDVVGDATTVDTLTEANLRDANTMLIALDDDDDAILTTLVARSLVDELEIVVASDREASVSRLRTAGANDVLSLPNVAARMISLRVFDRETMVLGERVSIARVETADLATEEFEHDERETIRDRTGCSVVGLEYDGHLTTDVQARSLTGSDALVIAGSQTDVETFLERYTSA
;
A
#
# COMPACT_ATOMS: atom_id res chain seq x y z
N MET A 1 42.17 -23.15 -28.02
CA MET A 1 42.37 -22.86 -29.45
C MET A 1 43.24 -21.62 -29.66
N TYR A 2 42.90 -20.48 -29.04
CA TYR A 2 43.66 -19.21 -29.14
C TYR A 2 45.14 -19.29 -28.76
N VAL A 3 45.48 -19.92 -27.63
CA VAL A 3 46.90 -20.09 -27.20
C VAL A 3 47.69 -20.95 -28.20
N GLY A 4 47.06 -21.98 -28.76
CA GLY A 4 47.68 -22.85 -29.75
C GLY A 4 47.94 -22.15 -31.07
N SER A 5 47.02 -21.30 -31.55
CA SER A 5 47.23 -20.52 -32.77
C SER A 5 48.30 -19.44 -32.56
N LEU A 6 48.33 -18.75 -31.42
CA LEU A 6 49.36 -17.77 -31.09
C LEU A 6 50.76 -18.40 -31.12
N LEU A 7 50.96 -19.54 -30.45
CA LEU A 7 52.25 -20.25 -30.45
C LEU A 7 52.67 -20.69 -31.87
N LEU A 8 51.71 -21.15 -32.68
CA LEU A 8 51.96 -21.52 -34.07
C LEU A 8 52.43 -20.31 -34.91
N PHE A 9 51.75 -19.16 -34.78
CA PHE A 9 52.14 -17.93 -35.49
C PHE A 9 53.50 -17.41 -35.05
N VAL A 10 53.82 -17.47 -33.76
CA VAL A 10 55.14 -17.08 -33.26
C VAL A 10 56.25 -17.95 -33.87
N VAL A 11 56.06 -19.27 -33.91
CA VAL A 11 57.02 -20.20 -34.53
C VAL A 11 57.14 -19.94 -36.04
N LEU A 12 56.01 -19.76 -36.74
CA LEU A 12 55.97 -19.47 -38.17
C LEU A 12 56.69 -18.15 -38.50
N TYR A 13 56.35 -17.07 -37.79
CA TYR A 13 56.96 -15.76 -38.00
C TYR A 13 58.44 -15.75 -37.62
N THR A 14 58.86 -16.54 -36.62
CA THR A 14 60.29 -16.71 -36.31
C THR A 14 61.04 -17.28 -37.52
N GLY A 15 60.46 -18.27 -38.21
CA GLY A 15 61.01 -18.83 -39.45
C GLY A 15 61.01 -17.83 -40.60
N ILE A 16 59.89 -17.13 -40.81
CA ILE A 16 59.73 -16.13 -41.89
C ILE A 16 60.68 -14.94 -41.69
N TYR A 17 60.79 -14.42 -40.47
CA TYR A 17 61.67 -13.30 -40.14
C TYR A 17 63.13 -13.68 -40.37
N ARG A 18 63.55 -14.86 -39.87
CA ARG A 18 64.92 -15.37 -40.07
C ARG A 18 65.24 -15.55 -41.56
N TRP A 19 64.31 -16.09 -42.33
CA TRP A 19 64.48 -16.25 -43.77
C TRP A 19 64.51 -14.90 -44.49
N GLY A 20 63.63 -13.96 -44.14
CA GLY A 20 63.57 -12.62 -44.70
C GLY A 20 64.86 -11.83 -44.49
N MET A 21 65.42 -11.89 -43.28
CA MET A 21 66.72 -11.27 -42.97
C MET A 21 67.88 -11.86 -43.78
N ALA A 22 67.88 -13.17 -44.02
CA ALA A 22 68.90 -13.82 -44.83
C ALA A 22 68.74 -13.53 -46.34
N ALA A 23 67.49 -13.42 -46.82
CA ALA A 23 67.16 -13.30 -48.25
C ALA A 23 67.16 -11.86 -48.76
N PHE A 24 66.68 -10.91 -47.95
CA PHE A 24 66.46 -9.52 -48.38
C PHE A 24 67.48 -8.53 -47.81
N GLU A 25 68.00 -8.78 -46.61
CA GLU A 25 68.97 -7.88 -45.95
C GLU A 25 70.41 -8.45 -45.95
N GLY A 26 70.58 -9.75 -46.28
CA GLY A 26 71.89 -10.40 -46.27
C GLY A 26 72.49 -10.64 -44.87
N GLU A 27 71.73 -10.38 -43.80
CA GLU A 27 72.15 -10.52 -42.40
C GLU A 27 71.39 -11.66 -41.69
N PRO A 28 71.83 -12.93 -41.80
CA PRO A 28 71.12 -14.04 -41.17
C PRO A 28 71.11 -13.92 -39.65
N ARG A 29 69.92 -13.98 -39.04
CA ARG A 29 69.76 -14.02 -37.57
C ARG A 29 69.74 -15.46 -37.05
N SER A 30 70.19 -15.63 -35.82
CA SER A 30 70.01 -16.89 -35.08
C SER A 30 68.53 -17.11 -34.75
N TRP A 31 68.14 -18.36 -34.46
CA TRP A 31 66.76 -18.69 -34.10
C TRP A 31 66.27 -17.92 -32.87
N TYR A 32 67.08 -17.83 -31.82
CA TYR A 32 66.70 -17.13 -30.60
C TYR A 32 66.49 -15.63 -30.84
N ARG A 33 67.32 -15.02 -31.71
CA ARG A 33 67.26 -13.60 -32.01
C ARG A 33 66.04 -13.25 -32.88
N ALA A 34 65.74 -14.08 -33.87
CA ALA A 34 64.53 -13.94 -34.66
C ALA A 34 63.27 -14.11 -33.78
N PHE A 35 63.27 -15.08 -32.86
CA PHE A 35 62.17 -15.30 -31.92
C PHE A 35 61.97 -14.08 -31.02
N GLU A 36 63.05 -13.57 -30.42
CA GLU A 36 63.04 -12.36 -29.59
C GLU A 36 62.40 -11.17 -30.31
N ILE A 37 62.80 -10.90 -31.56
CA ILE A 37 62.28 -9.77 -32.34
C ILE A 37 60.82 -9.97 -32.75
N VAL A 38 60.42 -11.19 -33.10
CA VAL A 38 59.03 -11.52 -33.41
C VAL A 38 58.13 -11.30 -32.19
N VAL A 39 58.56 -11.77 -31.01
CA VAL A 39 57.81 -11.54 -29.76
C VAL A 39 57.72 -10.06 -29.44
N GLN A 40 58.82 -9.31 -29.55
CA GLN A 40 58.81 -7.85 -29.32
C GLN A 40 57.91 -7.10 -30.31
N SER A 41 57.84 -7.56 -31.57
CA SER A 41 57.01 -6.95 -32.61
C SER A 41 55.53 -7.27 -32.42
N MET A 42 55.20 -8.52 -32.08
CA MET A 42 53.82 -8.94 -31.82
C MET A 42 53.25 -8.33 -30.53
N THR A 43 54.09 -8.10 -29.52
CA THR A 43 53.71 -7.44 -28.25
C THR A 43 53.81 -5.92 -28.31
N THR A 44 54.09 -5.34 -29.49
CA THR A 44 54.27 -3.90 -29.70
C THR A 44 55.33 -3.24 -28.81
N THR A 45 56.27 -4.01 -28.26
CA THR A 45 57.39 -3.50 -27.44
C THR A 45 58.48 -2.86 -28.31
N GLY A 46 58.88 -3.57 -29.37
CA GLY A 46 59.74 -3.07 -30.46
C GLY A 46 60.99 -2.28 -30.04
N TYR A 47 62.00 -2.91 -29.43
CA TYR A 47 63.25 -2.22 -29.02
C TYR A 47 64.14 -1.72 -30.19
N GLY A 48 63.74 -1.94 -31.44
CA GLY A 48 64.37 -1.34 -32.63
C GLY A 48 65.76 -1.89 -32.99
N GLN A 49 66.15 -3.03 -32.44
CA GLN A 49 67.52 -3.58 -32.57
C GLN A 49 67.94 -3.90 -34.02
N ASP A 50 66.97 -4.24 -34.87
CA ASP A 50 67.16 -4.57 -36.29
C ASP A 50 66.60 -3.48 -37.22
N ALA A 51 66.07 -2.39 -36.67
CA ALA A 51 65.52 -1.30 -37.46
C ALA A 51 66.59 -0.23 -37.77
N PRO A 52 66.53 0.45 -38.93
CA PRO A 52 65.57 0.26 -40.02
C PRO A 52 65.92 -0.93 -40.93
N TRP A 53 64.93 -1.50 -41.61
CA TRP A 53 65.14 -2.48 -42.68
C TRP A 53 65.28 -1.76 -44.02
N GLU A 54 66.27 -2.14 -44.85
CA GLU A 54 66.53 -1.45 -46.12
C GLU A 54 65.58 -1.90 -47.23
N SER A 55 65.06 -3.13 -47.15
CA SER A 55 64.16 -3.69 -48.15
C SER A 55 62.68 -3.44 -47.86
N LEU A 56 61.91 -3.19 -48.92
CA LEU A 56 60.44 -3.08 -48.84
C LEU A 56 59.81 -4.40 -48.36
N GLN A 57 60.37 -5.54 -48.80
CA GLN A 57 59.90 -6.87 -48.48
C GLN A 57 60.02 -7.16 -46.98
N MET A 58 61.15 -6.82 -46.37
CA MET A 58 61.36 -7.04 -44.95
C MET A 58 60.49 -6.10 -44.11
N THR A 59 60.36 -4.84 -44.53
CA THR A 59 59.43 -3.89 -43.91
C THR A 59 57.99 -4.41 -43.93
N ALA A 60 57.54 -4.97 -45.06
CA ALA A 60 56.19 -5.55 -45.18
C ALA A 60 55.99 -6.78 -44.26
N ILE A 61 57.01 -7.64 -44.14
CA ILE A 61 56.99 -8.79 -43.21
C ILE A 61 56.82 -8.32 -41.77
N VAL A 62 57.58 -7.31 -41.35
CA VAL A 62 57.52 -6.79 -39.98
C VAL A 62 56.17 -6.10 -39.71
N VAL A 63 55.66 -5.32 -40.65
CA VAL A 63 54.31 -4.72 -40.55
C VAL A 63 53.25 -5.81 -40.38
N LEU A 64 53.34 -6.91 -41.13
CA LEU A 64 52.41 -8.04 -41.01
C LEU A 64 52.47 -8.70 -39.63
N ILE A 65 53.68 -8.89 -39.08
CA ILE A 65 53.90 -9.43 -37.74
C ILE A 65 53.26 -8.52 -36.69
N GLN A 66 53.46 -7.20 -36.80
CA GLN A 66 52.89 -6.22 -35.88
C GLN A 66 51.35 -6.17 -35.96
N LEU A 67 50.78 -6.12 -37.18
CA LEU A 67 49.33 -6.12 -37.37
C LEU A 67 48.68 -7.39 -36.81
N THR A 68 49.34 -8.54 -36.97
CA THR A 68 48.86 -9.79 -36.40
C THR A 68 48.95 -9.77 -34.87
N GLY A 69 50.04 -9.26 -34.30
CA GLY A 69 50.17 -9.05 -32.86
C GLY A 69 49.06 -8.17 -32.26
N ILE A 70 48.81 -7.02 -32.89
CA ILE A 70 47.72 -6.10 -32.51
C ILE A 70 46.37 -6.82 -32.60
N ALA A 71 46.08 -7.52 -33.70
CA ALA A 71 44.83 -8.27 -33.85
C ALA A 71 44.64 -9.31 -32.73
N TYR A 72 45.71 -10.01 -32.33
CA TYR A 72 45.66 -10.94 -31.21
C TYR A 72 45.32 -10.22 -29.90
N ILE A 73 45.94 -9.07 -29.58
CA ILE A 73 45.64 -8.29 -28.37
C ILE A 73 44.17 -7.86 -28.34
N PHE A 74 43.65 -7.33 -29.45
CA PHE A 74 42.25 -6.91 -29.57
C PHE A 74 41.25 -8.06 -29.45
N VAL A 75 41.62 -9.29 -29.84
CA VAL A 75 40.79 -10.48 -29.64
C VAL A 75 40.93 -11.05 -28.23
N ALA A 76 42.12 -11.00 -27.63
CA ALA A 76 42.34 -11.50 -26.27
C ALA A 76 41.59 -10.68 -25.22
N PHE A 77 41.62 -9.35 -25.35
CA PHE A 77 41.02 -8.47 -24.35
C PHE A 77 39.55 -8.77 -24.03
N PRO A 78 38.61 -8.83 -25.00
CA PRO A 78 37.21 -9.16 -24.72
C PRO A 78 37.02 -10.63 -24.32
N VAL A 79 37.89 -11.55 -24.72
CA VAL A 79 37.75 -12.98 -24.41
C VAL A 79 38.23 -13.31 -22.99
N PHE A 80 39.25 -12.61 -22.49
CA PHE A 80 39.88 -12.95 -21.21
C PHE A 80 39.68 -11.88 -20.12
N VAL A 81 39.72 -10.59 -20.46
CA VAL A 81 39.69 -9.51 -19.47
C VAL A 81 38.25 -9.15 -19.09
N VAL A 82 37.34 -9.08 -20.07
CA VAL A 82 35.93 -8.74 -19.80
C VAL A 82 35.26 -9.75 -18.86
N PRO A 83 35.34 -11.08 -19.09
CA PRO A 83 34.74 -12.05 -18.16
C PRO A 83 35.31 -11.98 -16.74
N TRP A 84 36.61 -11.70 -16.63
CA TRP A 84 37.29 -11.57 -15.35
C TRP A 84 36.81 -10.35 -14.54
N ILE A 85 36.52 -9.24 -15.23
CA ILE A 85 35.95 -8.04 -14.59
C ILE A 85 34.50 -8.30 -14.15
N THR A 86 33.69 -8.98 -14.97
CA THR A 86 32.30 -9.28 -14.62
C THR A 86 32.18 -10.23 -13.43
N GLU A 87 33.03 -11.26 -13.34
CA GLU A 87 33.04 -12.21 -12.20
C GLU A 87 33.41 -11.55 -10.86
N ILE A 88 34.19 -10.47 -10.87
CA ILE A 88 34.59 -9.75 -9.64
C ILE A 88 33.58 -8.66 -9.27
N ALA A 89 32.80 -8.16 -10.24
CA ALA A 89 31.97 -6.97 -10.07
C ALA A 89 30.49 -7.25 -9.79
N GLU A 90 30.00 -8.48 -9.96
CA GLU A 90 28.60 -8.81 -9.66
C GLU A 90 28.41 -8.97 -8.14
N PRO A 91 27.65 -8.09 -7.48
CA PRO A 91 27.35 -8.23 -6.07
C PRO A 91 26.51 -9.49 -5.86
N THR A 92 26.95 -10.37 -4.96
CA THR A 92 26.14 -11.52 -4.54
C THR A 92 25.10 -11.07 -3.51
N PRO A 93 23.82 -11.43 -3.67
CA PRO A 93 22.82 -11.12 -2.67
C PRO A 93 23.08 -11.89 -1.37
N PRO A 94 22.55 -11.42 -0.22
CA PRO A 94 22.75 -12.10 1.05
C PRO A 94 22.06 -13.47 1.08
N GLU A 95 22.80 -14.53 1.40
CA GLU A 95 22.28 -15.90 1.56
C GLU A 95 22.10 -16.31 3.04
N ARG A 96 22.44 -15.42 3.98
CA ARG A 96 22.27 -15.63 5.42
C ARG A 96 21.95 -14.31 6.10
N ILE A 97 21.06 -14.36 7.09
CA ILE A 97 20.77 -13.21 7.96
C ILE A 97 21.54 -13.29 9.28
N ALA A 98 21.60 -12.15 9.98
CA ALA A 98 22.04 -12.10 11.37
C ALA A 98 21.03 -12.83 12.27
N ASP A 99 21.47 -13.21 13.48
CA ASP A 99 20.56 -13.87 14.44
C ASP A 99 19.40 -12.96 14.84
N MET A 100 18.18 -13.42 14.54
CA MET A 100 16.91 -12.75 14.81
C MET A 100 15.99 -13.67 15.63
N ARG A 101 15.13 -13.04 16.43
CA ARG A 101 14.08 -13.71 17.21
C ARG A 101 12.84 -12.85 17.21
N ASP A 102 11.68 -13.49 17.32
CA ASP A 102 10.36 -12.86 17.29
C ASP A 102 10.19 -11.98 16.04
N HIS A 103 10.85 -12.37 14.94
CA HIS A 103 10.89 -11.64 13.68
C HIS A 103 9.82 -12.10 12.71
N VAL A 104 9.48 -11.23 11.76
CA VAL A 104 8.52 -11.52 10.70
C VAL A 104 9.27 -11.97 9.44
N ILE A 105 8.94 -13.16 8.94
CA ILE A 105 9.43 -13.64 7.65
C ILE A 105 8.41 -13.21 6.59
N ILE A 106 8.85 -12.41 5.62
CA ILE A 106 8.02 -11.92 4.52
C ILE A 106 8.43 -12.65 3.25
N VAL A 107 7.52 -13.46 2.71
CA VAL A 107 7.73 -14.21 1.48
C VAL A 107 7.01 -13.51 0.34
N GLY A 108 7.79 -12.94 -0.57
CA GLY A 108 7.28 -12.08 -1.65
C GLY A 108 7.21 -10.62 -1.22
N PHE A 109 7.93 -9.76 -1.95
CA PHE A 109 7.90 -8.33 -1.74
C PHE A 109 7.05 -7.62 -2.81
N THR A 110 5.91 -7.10 -2.38
CA THR A 110 4.96 -6.29 -3.15
C THR A 110 4.71 -4.93 -2.49
N GLU A 111 3.91 -4.06 -3.12
CA GLU A 111 3.43 -2.81 -2.53
C GLU A 111 2.70 -3.03 -1.19
N LEU A 112 1.98 -4.15 -1.03
CA LEU A 112 1.28 -4.49 0.22
C LEU A 112 2.29 -4.75 1.34
N SER A 113 3.30 -5.58 1.05
CA SER A 113 4.38 -5.88 2.00
C SER A 113 5.29 -4.67 2.30
N ARG A 114 5.45 -3.72 1.37
CA ARG A 114 6.27 -2.52 1.61
C ARG A 114 5.70 -1.68 2.75
N THR A 115 4.40 -1.40 2.69
CA THR A 115 3.69 -0.63 3.71
C THR A 115 3.78 -1.33 5.07
N LEU A 116 3.67 -2.66 5.10
CA LEU A 116 3.91 -3.43 6.32
C LEU A 116 5.34 -3.29 6.85
N VAL A 117 6.35 -3.34 5.98
CA VAL A 117 7.76 -3.18 6.38
C VAL A 117 7.99 -1.80 7.03
N GLU A 118 7.33 -0.75 6.56
CA GLU A 118 7.38 0.58 7.17
C GLU A 118 6.79 0.58 8.59
N GLU A 119 5.67 -0.12 8.80
CA GLU A 119 5.07 -0.33 10.14
C GLU A 119 5.96 -1.19 11.06
N LEU A 120 6.57 -2.25 10.54
CA LEU A 120 7.52 -3.09 11.28
C LEU A 120 8.77 -2.29 11.71
N ASN A 121 9.28 -1.44 10.82
CA ASN A 121 10.38 -0.52 11.15
C ASN A 121 9.98 0.48 12.24
N SER A 122 8.78 1.07 12.13
CA SER A 122 8.25 2.05 13.10
C SER A 122 8.04 1.43 14.48
N SER A 123 7.58 0.18 14.53
CA SER A 123 7.40 -0.60 15.76
C SER A 123 8.68 -1.29 16.27
N ARG A 124 9.78 -1.22 15.50
CA ARG A 124 11.07 -1.90 15.76
C ARG A 124 10.97 -3.43 15.83
N THR A 125 10.03 -4.01 15.10
CA THR A 125 9.93 -5.46 14.94
C THR A 125 10.90 -5.92 13.85
N PRO A 126 11.83 -6.85 14.15
CA PRO A 126 12.76 -7.37 13.15
C PRO A 126 12.01 -8.12 12.05
N TYR A 127 12.51 -8.06 10.82
CA TYR A 127 11.94 -8.78 9.69
C TYR A 127 13.02 -9.24 8.72
N VAL A 128 12.66 -10.22 7.88
CA VAL A 128 13.47 -10.66 6.74
C VAL A 128 12.56 -10.87 5.53
N ILE A 129 12.96 -10.35 4.38
CA ILE A 129 12.29 -10.59 3.10
C ILE A 129 12.99 -11.75 2.40
N VAL A 130 12.27 -12.82 2.09
CA VAL A 130 12.79 -13.95 1.30
C VAL A 130 12.43 -13.73 -0.16
N GLU A 131 13.45 -13.55 -1.02
CA GLU A 131 13.27 -13.25 -2.43
C GLU A 131 14.02 -14.26 -3.33
N PRO A 132 13.30 -14.99 -4.22
CA PRO A 132 13.91 -16.01 -5.07
C PRO A 132 14.65 -15.45 -6.29
N SER A 133 14.45 -14.18 -6.67
CA SER A 133 15.21 -13.56 -7.76
C SER A 133 16.46 -12.85 -7.24
N SER A 134 17.64 -13.28 -7.69
CA SER A 134 18.92 -12.67 -7.27
C SER A 134 18.98 -11.16 -7.55
N ASN A 135 18.53 -10.75 -8.74
CA ASN A 135 18.50 -9.34 -9.14
C ASN A 135 17.57 -8.51 -8.25
N ARG A 136 16.40 -9.05 -7.87
CA ARG A 136 15.47 -8.35 -6.97
C ARG A 136 15.98 -8.33 -5.55
N ALA A 137 16.56 -9.43 -5.07
CA ALA A 137 17.13 -9.53 -3.74
C ALA A 137 18.24 -8.49 -3.55
N LEU A 138 19.15 -8.37 -4.53
CA LEU A 138 20.18 -7.34 -4.53
C LEU A 138 19.61 -5.92 -4.56
N ALA A 139 18.63 -5.65 -5.43
CA ALA A 139 18.01 -4.33 -5.51
C ALA A 139 17.27 -3.93 -4.22
N LEU A 140 16.76 -4.89 -3.46
CA LEU A 140 16.14 -4.65 -2.15
C LEU A 140 17.20 -4.43 -1.06
N ASP A 141 18.28 -5.22 -1.06
CA ASP A 141 19.41 -5.04 -0.15
C ASP A 141 20.08 -3.67 -0.34
N GLU A 142 20.29 -3.24 -1.58
CA GLU A 142 20.82 -1.90 -1.92
C GLU A 142 19.92 -0.75 -1.44
N ARG A 143 18.62 -1.00 -1.29
CA ARG A 143 17.65 -0.04 -0.73
C ARG A 143 17.62 -0.05 0.80
N GLY A 144 18.39 -0.92 1.45
CA GLY A 144 18.51 -1.03 2.90
C GLY A 144 17.49 -1.97 3.55
N TYR A 145 16.77 -2.77 2.78
CA TYR A 145 15.90 -3.81 3.34
C TYR A 145 16.71 -5.01 3.83
N VAL A 146 16.26 -5.69 4.88
CA VAL A 146 16.83 -6.98 5.29
C VAL A 146 16.28 -8.07 4.36
N VAL A 147 17.15 -8.64 3.53
CA VAL A 147 16.77 -9.57 2.47
C VAL A 147 17.58 -10.86 2.55
N LEU A 148 16.93 -11.97 2.25
CA LEU A 148 17.51 -13.28 2.06
C LEU A 148 17.21 -13.78 0.65
N TYR A 149 18.25 -14.07 -0.13
CA TYR A 149 18.11 -14.71 -1.42
C TYR A 149 17.96 -16.22 -1.27
N GLY A 150 16.88 -16.79 -1.80
CA GLY A 150 16.63 -18.23 -1.76
C GLY A 150 15.22 -18.61 -2.21
N ASP A 151 14.99 -19.90 -2.47
CA ASP A 151 13.64 -20.43 -2.70
C ASP A 151 12.91 -20.54 -1.35
N PRO A 152 11.82 -19.78 -1.12
CA PRO A 152 11.12 -19.77 0.16
C PRO A 152 10.44 -21.12 0.50
N SER A 153 10.41 -22.08 -0.42
CA SER A 153 9.93 -23.45 -0.18
C SER A 153 11.05 -24.46 0.07
N SER A 154 12.32 -24.05 0.04
CA SER A 154 13.44 -24.96 0.30
C SER A 154 13.80 -24.97 1.78
N GLU A 155 14.16 -26.16 2.26
CA GLU A 155 14.61 -26.40 3.63
C GLU A 155 15.79 -25.49 4.03
N GLU A 156 16.77 -25.37 3.14
CA GLU A 156 17.96 -24.52 3.31
C GLU A 156 17.62 -23.03 3.49
N THR A 157 16.66 -22.51 2.72
CA THR A 157 16.25 -21.10 2.82
C THR A 157 15.46 -20.85 4.10
N LEU A 158 14.59 -21.78 4.51
CA LEU A 158 13.84 -21.67 5.76
C LEU A 158 14.77 -21.70 6.98
N ASP A 159 15.81 -22.54 6.96
CA ASP A 159 16.89 -22.53 7.96
C ASP A 159 17.65 -21.20 7.97
N ALA A 160 18.04 -20.72 6.78
CA ALA A 160 18.76 -19.47 6.64
C ALA A 160 17.91 -18.26 7.07
N ALA A 161 16.58 -18.34 6.95
CA ALA A 161 15.62 -17.36 7.43
C ALA A 161 15.30 -17.47 8.93
N GLN A 162 15.86 -18.48 9.61
CA GLN A 162 15.65 -18.76 11.03
C GLN A 162 14.16 -18.96 11.36
N ILE A 163 13.47 -19.80 10.58
CA ILE A 163 12.01 -20.04 10.74
C ILE A 163 11.61 -20.47 12.16
N ASP A 164 12.47 -21.20 12.87
CA ASP A 164 12.18 -21.72 14.22
C ASP A 164 12.10 -20.63 15.30
N THR A 165 12.64 -19.43 15.04
CA THR A 165 12.61 -18.28 15.97
C THR A 165 11.72 -17.14 15.49
N ALA A 166 11.04 -17.32 14.36
CA ALA A 166 10.12 -16.34 13.81
C ALA A 166 8.81 -16.31 14.61
N SER A 167 8.21 -15.12 14.73
CA SER A 167 6.87 -14.96 15.33
C SER A 167 5.77 -15.13 14.28
N THR A 168 6.02 -14.71 13.04
CA THR A 168 5.03 -14.74 11.97
C THR A 168 5.69 -14.98 10.61
N ILE A 169 5.04 -15.77 9.77
CA ILE A 169 5.39 -15.97 8.36
C ILE A 169 4.28 -15.35 7.51
N LEU A 170 4.56 -14.20 6.91
CA LEU A 170 3.68 -13.56 5.95
C LEU A 170 3.97 -14.07 4.54
N VAL A 171 2.94 -14.57 3.88
CA VAL A 171 3.02 -15.07 2.51
C VAL A 171 2.26 -14.12 1.57
N ASP A 172 3.03 -13.29 0.85
CA ASP A 172 2.59 -12.25 -0.12
C ASP A 172 3.31 -12.40 -1.49
N ALA A 173 3.51 -13.63 -1.96
CA ALA A 173 3.93 -13.95 -3.34
C ALA A 173 2.77 -13.86 -4.37
N SER A 174 2.78 -14.62 -5.47
CA SER A 174 1.64 -14.85 -6.39
C SER A 174 1.47 -16.36 -6.65
N GLU A 175 0.36 -16.80 -7.24
CA GLU A 175 -0.14 -18.18 -7.11
C GLU A 175 0.72 -19.36 -7.62
N HIS A 176 0.44 -20.52 -7.01
CA HIS A 176 1.18 -21.81 -6.93
C HIS A 176 2.39 -21.84 -5.98
N GLN A 177 3.19 -20.78 -5.89
CA GLN A 177 4.31 -20.74 -4.94
C GLN A 177 3.83 -20.70 -3.48
N TYR A 178 2.71 -20.05 -3.18
CA TYR A 178 2.16 -19.91 -1.82
C TYR A 178 1.94 -21.23 -1.07
N ILE A 179 1.28 -22.17 -1.73
CA ILE A 179 0.88 -23.43 -1.10
C ILE A 179 2.14 -24.22 -0.72
N ARG A 180 3.19 -24.19 -1.56
CA ARG A 180 4.46 -24.86 -1.25
C ARG A 180 5.14 -24.26 -0.03
N VAL A 181 5.18 -22.93 0.06
CA VAL A 181 5.76 -22.23 1.23
C VAL A 181 5.00 -22.57 2.50
N VAL A 182 3.66 -22.52 2.47
CA VAL A 182 2.81 -22.87 3.62
C VAL A 182 3.00 -24.33 4.02
N LEU A 183 3.01 -25.27 3.06
CA LEU A 183 3.24 -26.69 3.33
C LEU A 183 4.63 -26.94 3.92
N SER A 184 5.69 -26.37 3.33
CA SER A 184 7.06 -26.54 3.82
C SER A 184 7.28 -25.90 5.19
N SER A 185 6.59 -24.79 5.49
CA SER A 185 6.60 -24.17 6.82
C SER A 185 5.87 -25.04 7.84
N ASN A 186 4.75 -25.68 7.47
CA ASN A 186 4.03 -26.60 8.35
C ASN A 186 4.74 -27.94 8.58
N GLU A 187 5.46 -28.45 7.57
CA GLU A 187 6.29 -29.66 7.73
C GLU A 187 7.40 -29.49 8.77
N ARG A 188 7.77 -28.24 9.08
CA ARG A 188 8.78 -27.88 10.08
C ARG A 188 8.26 -27.86 11.52
N ASP A 189 6.94 -27.92 11.74
CA ASP A 189 6.32 -27.89 13.08
C ASP A 189 6.78 -26.68 13.92
N VAL A 190 6.75 -25.49 13.32
CA VAL A 190 7.17 -24.23 13.97
C VAL A 190 6.03 -23.56 14.74
N ASP A 191 6.36 -22.82 15.79
CA ASP A 191 5.40 -22.03 16.59
C ASP A 191 4.95 -20.72 15.90
N ALA A 192 5.56 -20.38 14.75
CA ALA A 192 5.28 -19.14 14.03
C ALA A 192 3.87 -19.16 13.39
N THR A 193 3.12 -18.07 13.51
CA THR A 193 1.81 -17.94 12.85
C THR A 193 1.98 -17.75 11.35
N ILE A 194 1.35 -18.58 10.53
CA ILE A 194 1.37 -18.49 9.07
C ILE A 194 0.19 -17.65 8.58
N LEU A 195 0.50 -16.42 8.16
CA LEU A 195 -0.46 -15.46 7.61
C LEU A 195 -0.34 -15.41 6.09
N ALA A 196 -1.39 -15.80 5.37
CA ALA A 196 -1.38 -15.78 3.91
C ALA A 196 -2.28 -14.69 3.34
N LEU A 197 -1.77 -13.91 2.39
CA LEU A 197 -2.59 -12.97 1.62
C LEU A 197 -3.13 -13.67 0.37
N VAL A 198 -4.41 -13.43 0.06
CA VAL A 198 -5.05 -13.99 -1.13
C VAL A 198 -5.79 -12.89 -1.91
N THR A 199 -5.47 -12.81 -3.19
CA THR A 199 -6.17 -11.93 -4.12
C THR A 199 -7.61 -12.42 -4.32
N ASP A 200 -7.78 -13.68 -4.70
CA ASP A 200 -9.09 -14.31 -4.91
C ASP A 200 -9.61 -15.02 -3.64
N PRO A 201 -10.67 -14.50 -2.98
CA PRO A 201 -11.20 -15.11 -1.76
C PRO A 201 -11.71 -16.55 -1.96
N THR A 202 -12.05 -16.97 -3.19
CA THR A 202 -12.47 -18.35 -3.47
C THR A 202 -11.33 -19.36 -3.26
N ARG A 203 -10.08 -18.90 -3.32
CA ARG A 203 -8.89 -19.74 -3.12
C ARG A 203 -8.42 -19.80 -1.67
N ALA A 204 -9.01 -19.00 -0.78
CA ALA A 204 -8.65 -18.98 0.63
C ALA A 204 -8.72 -20.36 1.31
N GLN A 205 -9.69 -21.20 0.88
CA GLN A 205 -9.85 -22.56 1.42
C GLN A 205 -8.64 -23.46 1.15
N TYR A 206 -7.94 -23.30 0.01
CA TYR A 206 -6.79 -24.14 -0.33
C TYR A 206 -5.58 -23.81 0.53
N LEU A 207 -5.39 -22.54 0.87
CA LEU A 207 -4.33 -22.10 1.79
C LEU A 207 -4.62 -22.57 3.22
N ARG A 208 -5.88 -22.51 3.66
CA ARG A 208 -6.30 -23.12 4.94
C ARG A 208 -6.05 -24.63 4.97
N TYR A 209 -6.35 -25.35 3.89
CA TYR A 209 -6.05 -26.79 3.81
C TYR A 209 -4.55 -27.10 3.78
N ALA A 210 -3.73 -26.19 3.25
CA ALA A 210 -2.27 -26.29 3.33
C ALA A 210 -1.74 -26.02 4.76
N GLY A 211 -2.60 -25.49 5.64
CA GLY A 211 -2.31 -25.21 7.04
C GLY A 211 -1.90 -23.77 7.33
N ALA A 212 -2.30 -22.80 6.50
CA ALA A 212 -2.20 -21.40 6.91
C ALA A 212 -3.16 -21.14 8.08
N ASP A 213 -2.68 -20.52 9.16
CA ASP A 213 -3.46 -20.20 10.34
C ASP A 213 -4.53 -19.15 10.04
N GLU A 214 -4.12 -18.09 9.32
CA GLU A 214 -5.01 -17.04 8.85
C GLU A 214 -4.82 -16.77 7.35
N VAL A 215 -5.94 -16.51 6.68
CA VAL A 215 -5.96 -16.13 5.27
C VAL A 215 -6.74 -14.85 5.09
N LEU A 216 -6.05 -13.81 4.65
CA LEU A 216 -6.57 -12.46 4.49
C LEU A 216 -6.81 -12.16 3.01
N SER A 217 -7.92 -11.49 2.70
CA SER A 217 -8.17 -11.00 1.33
C SER A 217 -8.35 -9.48 1.34
N PRO A 218 -7.24 -8.72 1.17
CA PRO A 218 -7.28 -7.26 1.18
C PRO A 218 -8.21 -6.68 0.11
N LYS A 219 -8.17 -7.17 -1.14
CA LYS A 219 -9.06 -6.69 -2.22
C LYS A 219 -10.54 -6.91 -1.90
N HIS A 220 -10.89 -8.05 -1.30
CA HIS A 220 -12.27 -8.30 -0.86
C HIS A 220 -12.68 -7.35 0.28
N ARG A 221 -11.80 -7.10 1.26
CA ARG A 221 -12.08 -6.17 2.37
C ARG A 221 -12.20 -4.73 1.89
N LEU A 222 -11.32 -4.29 0.99
CA LEU A 222 -11.40 -2.99 0.33
C LEU A 222 -12.73 -2.80 -0.41
N GLY A 223 -13.15 -3.79 -1.21
CA GLY A 223 -14.44 -3.72 -1.90
C GLY A 223 -15.63 -3.67 -0.94
N LYS A 224 -15.57 -4.38 0.19
CA LYS A 224 -16.59 -4.28 1.24
C LYS A 224 -16.61 -2.88 1.87
N SER A 225 -15.45 -2.33 2.23
CA SER A 225 -15.32 -0.98 2.77
C SER A 225 -15.86 0.08 1.81
N LEU A 226 -15.60 -0.09 0.51
CA LEU A 226 -16.10 0.79 -0.54
C LEU A 226 -17.64 0.81 -0.59
N GLY A 227 -18.28 -0.37 -0.52
CA GLY A 227 -19.74 -0.47 -0.46
C GLY A 227 -20.34 -0.02 0.87
N ASP A 228 -19.66 -0.32 2.00
CA ASP A 228 -20.08 0.12 3.33
C ASP A 228 -20.04 1.65 3.47
N LYS A 229 -19.10 2.32 2.80
CA LYS A 229 -18.99 3.79 2.82
C LYS A 229 -20.24 4.44 2.21
N VAL A 230 -20.68 3.97 1.06
CA VAL A 230 -21.92 4.44 0.41
C VAL A 230 -23.15 4.12 1.28
N ARG A 231 -23.17 2.95 1.96
CA ARG A 231 -24.30 2.59 2.84
C ARG A 231 -24.37 3.43 4.11
N ASN A 232 -23.26 3.66 4.79
CA ASN A 232 -23.25 4.38 6.08
C ASN A 232 -23.70 5.84 5.92
N VAL A 233 -23.46 6.43 4.75
CA VAL A 233 -24.03 7.73 4.34
C VAL A 233 -25.55 7.68 4.27
N ILE A 234 -26.12 6.59 3.74
CA ILE A 234 -27.57 6.41 3.57
C ILE A 234 -28.25 6.09 4.91
N ASP A 235 -27.68 5.19 5.72
CA ASP A 235 -28.26 4.77 7.00
C ASP A 235 -28.26 5.90 8.06
N LEU A 236 -27.22 6.75 8.13
CA LEU A 236 -27.21 7.88 9.08
C LEU A 236 -28.38 8.84 8.85
N SER A 237 -28.79 9.01 7.59
CA SER A 237 -29.94 9.85 7.24
C SER A 237 -31.29 9.24 7.58
N GLU A 238 -31.39 7.91 7.52
CA GLU A 238 -32.63 7.19 7.83
C GLU A 238 -32.84 7.05 9.33
N ASP A 239 -31.81 6.81 10.14
CA ASP A 239 -31.97 6.70 11.60
C ASP A 239 -32.32 8.05 12.26
N ILE A 240 -31.94 9.18 11.64
CA ILE A 240 -32.43 10.51 12.05
C ILE A 240 -33.90 10.72 11.62
N ALA A 241 -34.33 10.10 10.52
CA ALA A 241 -35.68 10.26 9.96
C ALA A 241 -36.71 9.21 10.45
N ALA A 242 -36.28 8.05 10.97
CA ALA A 242 -37.11 6.87 11.21
C ALA A 242 -37.57 6.69 12.67
N GLY A 243 -37.63 7.78 13.44
CA GLY A 243 -38.44 7.81 14.66
C GLY A 243 -39.94 7.87 14.30
N GLU A 244 -40.58 6.73 14.08
CA GLU A 244 -42.05 6.63 13.98
C GLU A 244 -42.70 6.90 15.34
N GLU A 245 -42.82 8.18 15.73
CA GLU A 245 -43.99 8.78 16.37
C GLU A 245 -43.74 10.30 16.51
N ARG A 246 -44.27 11.06 15.54
CA ARG A 246 -44.50 12.52 15.54
C ARG A 246 -43.90 13.33 16.71
N THR A 247 -42.88 14.11 16.37
CA THR A 247 -42.98 15.58 16.42
C THR A 247 -42.21 16.15 15.25
N ALA A 248 -42.79 17.12 14.54
CA ALA A 248 -42.09 17.88 13.53
C ALA A 248 -40.83 18.49 14.15
N TYR A 249 -39.66 18.17 13.60
CA TYR A 249 -38.40 18.79 13.98
C TYR A 249 -38.51 20.31 13.75
N PRO A 250 -38.43 21.15 14.80
CA PRO A 250 -38.36 22.60 14.64
C PRO A 250 -36.93 23.00 14.21
N GLU A 251 -36.82 24.12 13.50
CA GLU A 251 -35.58 24.74 13.01
C GLU A 251 -34.42 24.68 14.03
N GLY A 252 -33.33 23.97 13.68
CA GLY A 252 -32.07 23.89 14.45
C GLY A 252 -31.47 22.48 14.60
N GLU A 253 -31.37 21.70 13.51
CA GLU A 253 -30.90 20.30 13.55
C GLU A 253 -29.40 20.18 13.91
N LEU A 254 -29.05 19.20 14.75
CA LEU A 254 -27.67 18.74 14.89
C LEU A 254 -27.37 17.81 13.71
N GLU A 255 -26.32 18.13 12.96
CA GLU A 255 -25.81 17.29 11.88
C GLU A 255 -24.55 16.56 12.33
N VAL A 256 -24.36 15.33 11.83
CA VAL A 256 -23.10 14.61 11.93
C VAL A 256 -22.37 14.74 10.61
N VAL A 257 -21.17 15.30 10.65
CA VAL A 257 -20.35 15.54 9.46
C VAL A 257 -18.98 14.90 9.60
N GLU A 258 -18.50 14.37 8.48
CA GLU A 258 -17.13 13.93 8.30
C GLU A 258 -16.30 15.07 7.71
N LEU A 259 -15.28 15.51 8.43
CA LEU A 259 -14.40 16.61 8.04
C LEU A 259 -12.98 16.08 7.77
N PRO A 260 -12.59 15.86 6.50
CA PRO A 260 -11.22 15.46 6.17
C PRO A 260 -10.25 16.58 6.56
N ILE A 261 -9.07 16.22 7.08
CA ILE A 261 -8.05 17.21 7.42
C ILE A 261 -7.34 17.67 6.16
N ASP A 262 -7.45 18.97 5.86
CA ASP A 262 -6.76 19.59 4.73
C ASP A 262 -5.23 19.66 5.01
N PRO A 263 -4.36 19.32 4.04
CA PRO A 263 -2.90 19.43 4.21
C PRO A 263 -2.39 20.84 4.56
N ASP A 264 -3.08 21.88 4.11
CA ASP A 264 -2.77 23.28 4.41
C ASP A 264 -3.57 23.80 5.63
N GLY A 265 -4.42 22.94 6.23
CA GLY A 265 -5.28 23.23 7.37
C GLY A 265 -4.55 23.26 8.72
N GLN A 266 -5.16 23.91 9.71
CA GLN A 266 -4.54 24.13 11.03
C GLN A 266 -4.33 22.86 11.87
N LEU A 267 -5.02 21.77 11.53
CA LEU A 267 -4.92 20.49 12.24
C LEU A 267 -3.93 19.51 11.58
N HIS A 268 -3.42 19.81 10.39
CA HIS A 268 -2.45 18.94 9.73
C HIS A 268 -1.11 18.94 10.48
N GLY A 269 -0.61 17.74 10.83
CA GLY A 269 0.60 17.53 11.61
C GLY A 269 0.45 17.74 13.13
N GLU A 270 -0.70 18.25 13.60
CA GLU A 270 -1.01 18.34 15.03
C GLU A 270 -1.39 16.97 15.60
N THR A 271 -1.35 16.82 16.93
CA THR A 271 -1.80 15.59 17.60
C THR A 271 -3.32 15.46 17.54
N LEU A 272 -3.88 14.25 17.44
CA LEU A 272 -5.34 14.04 17.38
C LEU A 272 -6.09 14.68 18.56
N ASP A 273 -5.51 14.71 19.76
CA ASP A 273 -6.09 15.40 20.92
C ASP A 273 -6.32 16.91 20.68
N ALA A 274 -5.52 17.53 19.80
CA ALA A 274 -5.71 18.93 19.43
C ALA A 274 -7.06 19.18 18.73
N ALA A 275 -7.66 18.16 18.10
CA ALA A 275 -8.98 18.25 17.51
C ALA A 275 -10.07 18.58 18.54
N ARG A 276 -9.87 18.26 19.84
CA ARG A 276 -10.80 18.68 20.91
C ARG A 276 -10.92 20.20 21.05
N ARG A 277 -9.97 20.97 20.52
CA ARG A 277 -10.07 22.44 20.51
C ARG A 277 -11.27 22.92 19.69
N LEU A 278 -11.72 22.13 18.72
CA LEU A 278 -12.90 22.41 17.92
C LEU A 278 -14.17 22.45 18.78
N GLU A 279 -14.21 21.69 19.89
CA GLU A 279 -15.38 21.66 20.78
C GLU A 279 -15.69 23.01 21.44
N ARG A 280 -14.74 23.96 21.44
CA ARG A 280 -14.96 25.33 21.89
C ARG A 280 -15.87 26.15 20.96
N HIS A 281 -16.11 25.65 19.75
CA HIS A 281 -16.93 26.27 18.72
C HIS A 281 -18.32 25.64 18.64
N GLY A 282 -18.80 24.99 19.72
CA GLY A 282 -20.17 24.48 19.79
C GLY A 282 -20.37 23.08 19.18
N VAL A 283 -19.31 22.45 18.68
CA VAL A 283 -19.36 21.08 18.14
C VAL A 283 -18.90 20.04 19.17
N THR A 284 -19.19 18.76 18.91
CA THR A 284 -18.64 17.62 19.66
C THR A 284 -17.85 16.72 18.72
N VAL A 285 -16.61 16.37 19.08
CA VAL A 285 -15.80 15.44 18.28
C VAL A 285 -16.06 14.01 18.77
N LEU A 286 -16.84 13.26 17.99
CA LEU A 286 -17.19 11.87 18.30
C LEU A 286 -15.98 10.94 18.19
N GLY A 287 -15.09 11.26 17.26
CA GLY A 287 -13.89 10.49 17.01
C GLY A 287 -13.23 10.92 15.71
N VAL A 288 -12.23 10.16 15.31
CA VAL A 288 -11.45 10.44 14.10
C VAL A 288 -11.20 9.15 13.36
N TRP A 289 -11.47 9.16 12.07
CA TRP A 289 -10.97 8.16 11.15
C TRP A 289 -9.52 8.48 10.84
N VAL A 290 -8.58 7.60 11.20
CA VAL A 290 -7.19 7.72 10.77
C VAL A 290 -6.88 6.52 9.90
N ARG A 291 -6.64 6.75 8.61
CA ARG A 291 -6.32 5.69 7.63
C ARG A 291 -7.33 4.53 7.66
N GLY A 292 -8.61 4.85 7.92
CA GLY A 292 -9.73 3.92 7.98
C GLY A 292 -10.05 3.32 9.36
N ASP A 293 -9.29 3.67 10.42
CA ASP A 293 -9.61 3.27 11.80
C ASP A 293 -10.39 4.38 12.52
N PHE A 294 -11.57 4.06 13.05
CA PHE A 294 -12.31 5.01 13.88
C PHE A 294 -11.80 4.98 15.33
N LEU A 295 -11.16 6.08 15.71
CA LEU A 295 -10.67 6.35 17.05
C LEU A 295 -11.71 7.18 17.79
N THR A 296 -12.41 6.56 18.74
CA THR A 296 -13.24 7.29 19.72
C THR A 296 -12.38 7.95 20.80
N SER A 297 -11.16 7.47 21.04
CA SER A 297 -10.18 8.15 21.89
C SER A 297 -9.22 8.95 21.01
N LEU A 298 -8.90 10.20 21.40
CA LEU A 298 -8.00 11.08 20.65
C LEU A 298 -6.61 11.06 21.30
N PRO A 299 -5.72 10.11 20.97
CA PRO A 299 -4.46 9.98 21.66
C PRO A 299 -3.51 11.16 21.37
N PRO A 300 -2.76 11.65 22.37
CA PRO A 300 -1.81 12.75 22.20
C PRO A 300 -0.52 12.32 21.48
N THR A 301 -0.38 11.05 21.08
CA THR A 301 0.81 10.50 20.42
C THR A 301 0.65 10.30 18.92
N VAL A 302 -0.58 10.38 18.41
CA VAL A 302 -0.87 10.18 16.98
C VAL A 302 -1.09 11.55 16.35
N HIS A 303 -0.52 11.75 15.17
CA HIS A 303 -0.64 13.00 14.44
C HIS A 303 -1.69 12.88 13.33
N ALA A 304 -2.47 13.94 13.17
CA ALA A 304 -3.38 14.13 12.05
C ALA A 304 -2.60 14.35 10.76
N ASP A 305 -2.96 13.63 9.70
CA ASP A 305 -2.41 13.74 8.35
C ASP A 305 -3.56 13.90 7.32
N GLU A 306 -3.22 13.97 6.03
CA GLU A 306 -4.19 14.08 4.93
C GLU A 306 -5.14 12.87 4.79
N ASN A 307 -4.88 11.80 5.54
CA ASN A 307 -5.70 10.59 5.61
C ASN A 307 -6.50 10.51 6.92
N THR A 308 -6.60 11.62 7.64
CA THR A 308 -7.39 11.76 8.86
C THR A 308 -8.70 12.49 8.57
N THR A 309 -9.83 11.92 8.99
CA THR A 309 -11.18 12.51 8.86
C THR A 309 -11.82 12.58 10.23
N LEU A 310 -12.18 13.78 10.69
CA LEU A 310 -12.88 13.98 11.96
C LEU A 310 -14.35 13.62 11.79
N LEU A 311 -14.95 12.96 12.78
CA LEU A 311 -16.40 12.82 12.87
C LEU A 311 -16.91 13.79 13.94
N VAL A 312 -17.68 14.79 13.50
CA VAL A 312 -18.08 15.93 14.31
C VAL A 312 -19.59 16.08 14.28
N VAL A 313 -20.18 16.42 15.43
CA VAL A 313 -21.61 16.75 15.53
C VAL A 313 -21.78 18.18 16.00
N GLY A 314 -22.64 18.95 15.35
CA GLY A 314 -22.93 20.34 15.70
C GLY A 314 -24.15 20.85 14.96
N ASN A 315 -24.59 22.08 15.27
CA ASN A 315 -25.58 22.75 14.42
C ASN A 315 -24.90 23.32 13.16
N GLU A 316 -25.70 23.78 12.20
CA GLU A 316 -25.20 24.35 10.94
C GLU A 316 -24.15 25.46 11.15
N ASP A 317 -24.44 26.45 12.00
CA ASP A 317 -23.61 27.64 12.23
C ASP A 317 -22.25 27.29 12.87
N ASP A 318 -22.27 26.34 13.82
CA ASP A 318 -21.09 25.86 14.56
C ASP A 318 -20.19 25.00 13.66
N LEU A 319 -20.82 24.16 12.81
CA LEU A 319 -20.10 23.32 11.86
C LEU A 319 -19.43 24.16 10.75
N GLU A 320 -20.10 25.19 10.21
CA GLU A 320 -19.49 26.12 9.24
C GLU A 320 -18.23 26.80 9.82
N THR A 321 -18.28 27.17 11.10
CA THR A 321 -17.12 27.77 11.78
C THR A 321 -15.95 26.79 11.88
N VAL A 322 -16.24 25.51 12.13
CA VAL A 322 -15.22 24.46 12.26
C VAL A 322 -14.62 24.08 10.90
N GLU A 323 -15.42 24.08 9.83
CA GLU A 323 -14.95 23.87 8.45
C GLU A 323 -13.86 24.87 8.05
N GLU A 324 -14.07 26.16 8.33
CA GLU A 324 -13.07 27.20 8.06
C GLU A 324 -11.75 26.96 8.83
N ILE A 325 -11.82 26.38 10.03
CA ILE A 325 -10.65 26.09 10.86
C ILE A 325 -9.90 24.85 10.34
N VAL A 326 -10.64 23.81 9.97
CA VAL A 326 -10.09 22.57 9.41
C VAL A 326 -9.54 22.80 7.99
N GLY A 327 -10.08 23.80 7.27
CA GLY A 327 -9.68 24.15 5.91
C GLY A 327 -10.37 23.29 4.85
N SER A 328 -11.45 22.59 5.20
CA SER A 328 -12.17 21.65 4.33
C SER A 328 -13.64 22.05 4.20
N ASP A 329 -14.16 22.14 2.98
CA ASP A 329 -15.62 22.23 2.76
C ASP A 329 -16.28 20.89 3.17
N ARG A 330 -17.44 20.94 3.86
CA ARG A 330 -18.28 19.75 4.13
C ARG A 330 -18.43 18.89 2.87
N TYR A 331 -18.28 17.58 3.01
CA TYR A 331 -18.99 16.68 2.12
C TYR A 331 -20.47 16.76 2.49
N ARG A 332 -21.24 17.62 1.81
CA ARG A 332 -22.70 17.55 1.84
C ARG A 332 -23.10 16.20 1.28
N TYR A 333 -23.40 15.27 2.17
CA TYR A 333 -24.11 14.06 1.82
C TYR A 333 -25.56 14.47 1.53
N GLU A 334 -25.82 14.93 0.30
CA GLU A 334 -27.19 14.98 -0.17
C GLU A 334 -27.72 13.55 -0.19
N THR A 335 -28.57 13.27 0.79
CA THR A 335 -29.29 12.03 1.03
C THR A 335 -30.14 11.70 -0.17
N GLY A 336 -29.57 10.96 -1.10
CA GLY A 336 -30.29 10.33 -2.18
C GLY A 336 -29.90 8.86 -2.25
N ARG A 337 -30.88 7.98 -2.10
CA ARG A 337 -30.88 6.59 -2.59
C ARG A 337 -30.76 6.57 -4.12
N GLY A 338 -29.71 7.21 -4.66
CA GLY A 338 -29.46 7.36 -6.07
C GLY A 338 -28.72 6.15 -6.64
N PRO A 339 -28.80 5.93 -7.96
CA PRO A 339 -28.07 4.86 -8.61
C PRO A 339 -26.56 5.07 -8.44
N VAL A 340 -25.83 3.98 -8.21
CA VAL A 340 -24.38 3.98 -8.04
C VAL A 340 -23.73 3.42 -9.30
N VAL A 341 -22.81 4.17 -9.90
CA VAL A 341 -22.01 3.66 -11.01
C VAL A 341 -20.71 3.06 -10.45
N ILE A 342 -20.42 1.82 -10.78
CA ILE A 342 -19.19 1.14 -10.36
C ILE A 342 -18.34 0.90 -11.59
N VAL A 343 -17.08 1.34 -11.57
CA VAL A 343 -16.12 1.13 -12.65
C VAL A 343 -15.08 0.10 -12.23
N GLY A 344 -14.96 -0.98 -12.99
CA GLY A 344 -14.05 -2.09 -12.74
C GLY A 344 -14.77 -3.29 -12.12
N ALA A 345 -14.93 -4.36 -12.91
CA ALA A 345 -15.50 -5.65 -12.53
C ALA A 345 -14.47 -6.62 -11.93
N GLY A 346 -13.39 -6.08 -11.34
CA GLY A 346 -12.44 -6.83 -10.53
C GLY A 346 -13.05 -7.33 -9.21
N ILE A 347 -12.21 -7.85 -8.31
CA ILE A 347 -12.64 -8.37 -7.01
C ILE A 347 -13.22 -7.26 -6.13
N VAL A 348 -12.58 -6.08 -6.14
CA VAL A 348 -12.99 -4.90 -5.38
C VAL A 348 -14.38 -4.45 -5.83
N GLY A 349 -14.55 -4.13 -7.12
CA GLY A 349 -15.84 -3.64 -7.65
C GLY A 349 -16.99 -4.65 -7.55
N LYS A 350 -16.76 -5.93 -7.85
CA LYS A 350 -17.80 -6.98 -7.64
C LYS A 350 -18.19 -7.14 -6.17
N THR A 351 -17.23 -6.98 -5.24
CA THR A 351 -17.54 -7.05 -3.80
C THR A 351 -18.34 -5.82 -3.35
N ALA A 352 -17.99 -4.63 -3.84
CA ALA A 352 -18.74 -3.40 -3.59
C ALA A 352 -20.17 -3.52 -4.13
N MET A 353 -20.34 -3.92 -5.39
CA MET A 353 -21.63 -4.18 -6.04
C MET A 353 -22.49 -5.12 -5.19
N GLY A 354 -21.98 -6.30 -4.83
CA GLY A 354 -22.73 -7.25 -4.01
C GLY A 354 -23.08 -6.71 -2.61
N THR A 355 -22.30 -5.78 -2.06
CA THR A 355 -22.60 -5.11 -0.79
C THR A 355 -23.76 -4.12 -0.94
N LEU A 356 -23.76 -3.35 -2.01
CA LEU A 356 -24.82 -2.38 -2.34
C LEU A 356 -26.13 -3.06 -2.75
N GLU A 357 -26.07 -4.10 -3.59
CA GLU A 357 -27.26 -4.86 -3.99
C GLU A 357 -27.97 -5.51 -2.80
N ARG A 358 -27.21 -6.01 -1.80
CA ARG A 358 -27.79 -6.55 -0.55
C ARG A 358 -28.48 -5.49 0.29
N ALA A 359 -28.06 -4.22 0.16
CA ALA A 359 -28.71 -3.07 0.77
C ALA A 359 -29.87 -2.53 -0.08
N GLY A 360 -30.16 -3.14 -1.24
CA GLY A 360 -31.24 -2.69 -2.14
C GLY A 360 -30.91 -1.43 -2.94
N ILE A 361 -29.63 -1.06 -3.04
CA ILE A 361 -29.16 0.09 -3.80
C ILE A 361 -28.98 -0.33 -5.27
N GLU A 362 -29.50 0.45 -6.20
CA GLU A 362 -29.35 0.21 -7.64
C GLU A 362 -27.92 0.51 -8.09
N THR A 363 -27.30 -0.41 -8.80
CA THR A 363 -25.92 -0.29 -9.28
C THR A 363 -25.82 -0.50 -10.78
N THR A 364 -24.95 0.23 -11.46
CA THR A 364 -24.53 -0.02 -12.85
C THR A 364 -23.04 -0.32 -12.87
N LEU A 365 -22.64 -1.53 -13.28
CA LEU A 365 -21.23 -1.94 -13.35
C LEU A 365 -20.67 -1.73 -14.76
N VAL A 366 -19.55 -1.03 -14.85
CA VAL A 366 -18.83 -0.71 -16.09
C VAL A 366 -17.48 -1.44 -16.09
N ASP A 367 -17.14 -2.11 -17.19
CA ASP A 367 -15.81 -2.69 -17.38
C ASP A 367 -15.41 -2.68 -18.86
N ARG A 368 -14.11 -2.77 -19.17
CA ARG A 368 -13.62 -2.88 -20.55
C ARG A 368 -13.90 -4.26 -21.14
N GLU A 369 -13.96 -5.29 -20.32
CA GLU A 369 -14.21 -6.67 -20.73
C GLU A 369 -15.67 -7.09 -20.48
N GLU A 370 -16.24 -7.86 -21.40
CA GLU A 370 -17.55 -8.48 -21.21
C GLU A 370 -17.54 -9.44 -20.01
N GLY A 371 -18.54 -9.34 -19.15
CA GLY A 371 -18.66 -10.17 -17.95
C GLY A 371 -20.09 -10.40 -17.51
N ARG A 372 -20.31 -11.45 -16.71
CA ARG A 372 -21.64 -11.86 -16.23
C ARG A 372 -22.43 -10.75 -15.50
N PHE A 373 -21.72 -9.82 -14.87
CA PHE A 373 -22.29 -8.76 -14.05
C PHE A 373 -22.04 -7.37 -14.63
N VAL A 374 -21.44 -7.29 -15.83
CA VAL A 374 -21.08 -6.01 -16.44
C VAL A 374 -22.30 -5.51 -17.22
N ASP A 375 -22.79 -4.33 -16.85
CA ASP A 375 -23.96 -3.69 -17.47
C ASP A 375 -23.54 -2.87 -18.69
N VAL A 376 -22.39 -2.20 -18.61
CA VAL A 376 -21.83 -1.38 -19.70
C VAL A 376 -20.40 -1.83 -20.00
N VAL A 377 -20.14 -2.16 -21.26
CA VAL A 377 -18.81 -2.59 -21.73
C VAL A 377 -18.14 -1.44 -22.46
N GLY A 378 -17.06 -0.89 -21.89
CA GLY A 378 -16.37 0.24 -22.48
C GLY A 378 -15.20 0.75 -21.66
N ASP A 379 -14.46 1.71 -22.24
CA ASP A 379 -13.36 2.37 -21.56
C ASP A 379 -13.89 3.56 -20.74
N ALA A 380 -13.86 3.42 -19.42
CA ALA A 380 -14.32 4.44 -18.48
C ALA A 380 -13.47 5.73 -18.50
N THR A 381 -12.39 5.79 -19.26
CA THR A 381 -11.66 7.04 -19.56
C THR A 381 -12.34 7.87 -20.66
N THR A 382 -13.49 7.43 -21.17
CA THR A 382 -14.24 8.12 -22.24
C THR A 382 -15.59 8.64 -21.75
N VAL A 383 -15.99 9.80 -22.27
CA VAL A 383 -17.29 10.43 -21.98
C VAL A 383 -18.45 9.54 -22.43
N ASP A 384 -18.32 8.88 -23.57
CA ASP A 384 -19.38 8.06 -24.16
C ASP A 384 -19.74 6.88 -23.24
N THR A 385 -18.74 6.17 -22.72
CA THR A 385 -18.95 5.05 -21.79
C THR A 385 -19.61 5.50 -20.48
N LEU A 386 -19.16 6.60 -19.88
CA LEU A 386 -19.76 7.10 -18.64
C LEU A 386 -21.18 7.65 -18.86
N THR A 387 -21.46 8.18 -20.05
CA THR A 387 -22.81 8.61 -20.42
C THR A 387 -23.74 7.41 -20.61
N GLU A 388 -23.28 6.33 -21.26
CA GLU A 388 -24.02 5.07 -21.41
C GLU A 388 -24.31 4.41 -20.05
N ALA A 389 -23.40 4.56 -19.09
CA ALA A 389 -23.58 4.13 -17.70
C ALA A 389 -24.54 5.01 -16.88
N ASN A 390 -25.22 5.98 -17.49
CA ASN A 390 -26.13 6.93 -16.83
C ASN A 390 -25.48 7.70 -15.68
N LEU A 391 -24.20 8.06 -15.78
CA LEU A 391 -23.48 8.78 -14.72
C LEU A 391 -24.15 10.12 -14.34
N ARG A 392 -24.86 10.75 -15.27
CA ARG A 392 -25.58 12.02 -15.02
C ARG A 392 -26.71 11.92 -14.00
N ASP A 393 -27.29 10.73 -13.85
CA ASP A 393 -28.38 10.47 -12.91
C ASP A 393 -27.86 9.78 -11.64
N ALA A 394 -26.56 9.50 -11.57
CA ALA A 394 -25.91 8.85 -10.44
C ALA A 394 -25.49 9.85 -9.38
N ASN A 395 -25.66 9.47 -8.11
CA ASN A 395 -25.21 10.27 -6.97
C ASN A 395 -23.77 9.93 -6.59
N THR A 396 -23.39 8.66 -6.79
CA THR A 396 -22.09 8.14 -6.38
C THR A 396 -21.47 7.31 -7.50
N MET A 397 -20.17 7.47 -7.67
CA MET A 397 -19.34 6.68 -8.54
C MET A 397 -18.22 6.01 -7.74
N LEU A 398 -18.13 4.69 -7.84
CA LEU A 398 -17.07 3.89 -7.26
C LEU A 398 -16.09 3.50 -8.36
N ILE A 399 -14.82 3.89 -8.23
CA ILE A 399 -13.77 3.54 -9.20
C ILE A 399 -12.87 2.47 -8.58
N ALA A 400 -12.86 1.27 -9.15
CA ALA A 400 -12.13 0.10 -8.68
C ALA A 400 -11.34 -0.56 -9.81
N LEU A 401 -10.47 0.24 -10.44
CA LEU A 401 -9.57 -0.17 -11.52
C LEU A 401 -8.23 -0.67 -10.95
N ASP A 402 -7.60 -1.63 -11.62
CA ASP A 402 -6.29 -2.15 -11.21
C ASP A 402 -5.13 -1.18 -11.60
N ASP A 403 -5.40 -0.16 -12.42
CA ASP A 403 -4.44 0.86 -12.83
C ASP A 403 -4.86 2.24 -12.31
N ASP A 404 -4.07 2.83 -11.40
CA ASP A 404 -4.40 4.14 -10.82
C ASP A 404 -4.32 5.29 -11.85
N ASP A 405 -3.57 5.14 -12.94
CA ASP A 405 -3.47 6.19 -13.96
C ASP A 405 -4.78 6.24 -14.77
N ASP A 406 -5.36 5.07 -15.07
CA ASP A 406 -6.72 4.97 -15.61
C ASP A 406 -7.76 5.51 -14.60
N ALA A 407 -7.61 5.20 -13.30
CA ALA A 407 -8.50 5.72 -12.26
C ALA A 407 -8.46 7.25 -12.15
N ILE A 408 -7.28 7.86 -12.27
CA ILE A 408 -7.11 9.33 -12.33
C ILE A 408 -7.84 9.90 -13.54
N LEU A 409 -7.65 9.32 -14.73
CA LEU A 409 -8.31 9.79 -15.95
C LEU A 409 -9.83 9.64 -15.87
N THR A 410 -10.33 8.50 -15.40
CA THR A 410 -11.77 8.29 -15.18
C THR A 410 -12.34 9.30 -14.18
N THR A 411 -11.61 9.61 -13.10
CA THR A 411 -12.02 10.62 -12.11
C THR A 411 -12.18 12.00 -12.76
N LEU A 412 -11.21 12.43 -13.58
CA LEU A 412 -11.27 13.71 -14.30
C LEU A 412 -12.45 13.78 -15.28
N VAL A 413 -12.69 12.70 -16.03
CA VAL A 413 -13.80 12.64 -16.99
C VAL A 413 -15.14 12.67 -16.26
N ALA A 414 -15.28 11.89 -15.18
CA ALA A 414 -16.48 11.88 -14.35
C ALA A 414 -16.78 13.27 -13.77
N ARG A 415 -15.78 13.92 -13.16
CA ARG A 415 -15.91 15.27 -12.61
C ARG A 415 -16.28 16.31 -13.66
N SER A 416 -15.76 16.17 -14.90
CA SER A 416 -16.14 17.06 -16.01
C SER A 416 -17.58 16.88 -16.52
N LEU A 417 -18.21 15.75 -16.22
CA LEU A 417 -19.59 15.45 -16.62
C LEU A 417 -20.60 15.85 -15.54
N VAL A 418 -20.23 15.66 -14.28
CA VAL A 418 -21.06 15.92 -13.11
C VAL A 418 -20.18 16.54 -12.02
N ASP A 419 -20.28 17.86 -11.85
CA ASP A 419 -19.41 18.62 -10.95
C ASP A 419 -19.60 18.24 -9.46
N GLU A 420 -20.81 17.83 -9.05
CA GLU A 420 -21.17 17.51 -7.65
C GLU A 420 -21.23 16.00 -7.34
N LEU A 421 -20.77 15.14 -8.26
CA LEU A 421 -20.77 13.68 -8.08
C LEU A 421 -19.92 13.23 -6.89
N GLU A 422 -20.39 12.31 -6.07
CA GLU A 422 -19.52 11.65 -5.08
C GLU A 422 -18.66 10.59 -5.77
N ILE A 423 -17.33 10.76 -5.76
CA ILE A 423 -16.38 9.84 -6.37
C ILE A 423 -15.51 9.21 -5.29
N VAL A 424 -15.65 7.91 -5.08
CA VAL A 424 -14.80 7.13 -4.17
C VAL A 424 -13.94 6.17 -4.98
N VAL A 425 -12.62 6.26 -4.80
CA VAL A 425 -11.65 5.50 -5.60
C VAL A 425 -10.92 4.48 -4.74
N ALA A 426 -10.88 3.24 -5.18
CA ALA A 426 -9.94 2.24 -4.68
C ALA A 426 -8.62 2.39 -5.43
N SER A 427 -7.52 2.56 -4.69
CA SER A 427 -6.19 2.71 -5.27
C SER A 427 -5.28 1.54 -4.91
N ASP A 428 -4.54 1.05 -5.90
CA ASP A 428 -3.57 -0.04 -5.72
C ASP A 428 -2.20 0.50 -5.24
N ARG A 429 -1.98 1.83 -5.20
CA ARG A 429 -0.72 2.46 -4.72
C ARG A 429 -0.99 3.65 -3.79
N GLU A 430 -0.32 3.66 -2.64
CA GLU A 430 -0.36 4.81 -1.71
C GLU A 430 0.10 6.13 -2.36
N ALA A 431 1.12 6.08 -3.20
CA ALA A 431 1.66 7.26 -3.89
C ALA A 431 0.67 7.93 -4.87
N SER A 432 -0.42 7.25 -5.23
CA SER A 432 -1.45 7.78 -6.14
C SER A 432 -2.54 8.57 -5.42
N VAL A 433 -2.68 8.42 -4.09
CA VAL A 433 -3.79 8.97 -3.30
C VAL A 433 -3.94 10.49 -3.49
N SER A 434 -2.84 11.23 -3.33
CA SER A 434 -2.85 12.69 -3.49
C SER A 434 -3.25 13.13 -4.92
N ARG A 435 -2.83 12.39 -5.95
CA ARG A 435 -3.18 12.70 -7.35
C ARG A 435 -4.64 12.43 -7.64
N LEU A 436 -5.19 11.35 -7.08
CA LEU A 436 -6.61 11.02 -7.19
C LEU A 436 -7.49 12.08 -6.51
N ARG A 437 -7.12 12.54 -5.30
CA ARG A 437 -7.79 13.67 -4.64
C ARG A 437 -7.72 14.94 -5.48
N THR A 438 -6.53 15.27 -6.01
CA THR A 438 -6.34 16.43 -6.90
C THR A 438 -7.16 16.33 -8.20
N ALA A 439 -7.39 15.11 -8.70
CA ALA A 439 -8.24 14.87 -9.87
C ALA A 439 -9.75 15.07 -9.59
N GLY A 440 -10.14 15.20 -8.32
CA GLY A 440 -11.51 15.40 -7.90
C GLY A 440 -12.16 14.16 -7.26
N ALA A 441 -11.38 13.17 -6.80
CA ALA A 441 -11.93 12.12 -5.96
C ALA A 441 -12.29 12.69 -4.58
N ASN A 442 -13.50 12.40 -4.10
CA ASN A 442 -13.94 12.78 -2.75
C ASN A 442 -13.25 11.93 -1.69
N ASP A 443 -13.03 10.65 -1.98
CA ASP A 443 -12.29 9.79 -1.07
C ASP A 443 -11.50 8.72 -1.83
N VAL A 444 -10.40 8.28 -1.22
CA VAL A 444 -9.50 7.32 -1.81
C VAL A 444 -9.12 6.27 -0.77
N LEU A 445 -9.51 5.03 -1.01
CA LEU A 445 -9.18 3.88 -0.19
C LEU A 445 -7.97 3.14 -0.79
N SER A 446 -6.86 3.12 -0.07
CA SER A 446 -5.62 2.47 -0.51
C SER A 446 -5.58 0.99 -0.13
N LEU A 447 -5.38 0.11 -1.12
CA LEU A 447 -5.22 -1.34 -0.90
C LEU A 447 -4.00 -1.67 -0.02
N PRO A 448 -2.80 -1.09 -0.25
CA PRO A 448 -1.66 -1.26 0.66
C PRO A 448 -1.98 -0.94 2.12
N ASN A 449 -2.72 0.14 2.39
CA ASN A 449 -3.10 0.52 3.75
C ASN A 449 -4.07 -0.48 4.38
N VAL A 450 -5.08 -0.92 3.62
CA VAL A 450 -6.01 -1.98 4.07
C VAL A 450 -5.26 -3.26 4.39
N ALA A 451 -4.32 -3.68 3.52
CA ALA A 451 -3.52 -4.88 3.74
C ALA A 451 -2.62 -4.75 4.97
N ALA A 452 -1.85 -3.67 5.07
CA ALA A 452 -0.95 -3.40 6.19
C ALA A 452 -1.70 -3.40 7.53
N ARG A 453 -2.89 -2.78 7.58
CA ARG A 453 -3.75 -2.78 8.77
C ARG A 453 -4.24 -4.18 9.12
N MET A 454 -4.76 -4.90 8.13
CA MET A 454 -5.24 -6.26 8.34
C MET A 454 -4.14 -7.16 8.92
N ILE A 455 -2.91 -7.06 8.38
CA ILE A 455 -1.75 -7.81 8.85
C ILE A 455 -1.32 -7.35 10.24
N SER A 456 -1.21 -6.04 10.47
CA SER A 456 -0.75 -5.44 11.73
C SER A 456 -1.63 -5.87 12.91
N LEU A 457 -2.94 -5.94 12.73
CA LEU A 457 -3.87 -6.43 13.76
C LEU A 457 -3.57 -7.88 14.22
N ARG A 458 -2.91 -8.69 13.38
CA ARG A 458 -2.52 -10.07 13.71
C ARG A 458 -1.10 -10.17 14.22
N VAL A 459 -0.19 -9.37 13.65
CA VAL A 459 1.23 -9.38 14.01
C VAL A 459 1.47 -8.73 15.38
N PHE A 460 0.72 -7.68 15.73
CA PHE A 460 1.03 -6.87 16.93
C PHE A 460 0.13 -7.12 18.13
N ASP A 461 -0.89 -7.98 18.03
CA ASP A 461 -1.84 -8.31 19.12
C ASP A 461 -2.28 -7.07 19.92
N ARG A 462 -2.53 -5.95 19.22
CA ARG A 462 -2.97 -4.69 19.83
C ARG A 462 -4.49 -4.67 19.83
N GLU A 463 -5.08 -4.79 21.02
CA GLU A 463 -6.50 -4.59 21.32
C GLU A 463 -7.10 -3.23 20.89
N THR A 464 -6.35 -2.35 20.23
CA THR A 464 -6.87 -1.05 19.77
C THR A 464 -7.16 -1.06 18.27
N MET A 465 -8.35 -1.53 17.93
CA MET A 465 -9.45 -0.72 17.37
C MET A 465 -10.34 -1.59 16.48
N VAL A 466 -11.59 -1.68 16.90
CA VAL A 466 -12.66 -2.43 16.25
C VAL A 466 -13.00 -1.75 14.93
N LEU A 467 -12.86 -2.52 13.86
CA LEU A 467 -13.29 -2.15 12.51
C LEU A 467 -14.79 -2.46 12.40
N GLY A 468 -15.62 -1.41 12.28
CA GLY A 468 -16.97 -1.53 11.75
C GLY A 468 -18.13 -1.44 12.74
N GLU A 469 -17.94 -0.86 13.92
CA GLU A 469 -19.12 -0.46 14.69
C GLU A 469 -19.69 0.84 14.13
N ARG A 470 -20.96 0.77 13.69
CA ARG A 470 -21.74 1.95 13.33
C ARG A 470 -21.75 2.89 14.53
N VAL A 471 -21.40 4.15 14.31
CA VAL A 471 -21.65 5.20 15.30
C VAL A 471 -23.17 5.35 15.37
N SER A 472 -23.75 4.89 16.48
CA SER A 472 -25.16 5.01 16.80
C SER A 472 -25.36 6.27 17.64
N ILE A 473 -26.35 7.08 17.26
CA ILE A 473 -26.81 8.20 18.07
C ILE A 473 -28.06 7.73 18.80
N ALA A 474 -28.06 7.82 20.12
CA ALA A 474 -29.19 7.48 20.95
C ALA A 474 -29.69 8.69 21.72
N ARG A 475 -31.02 8.86 21.73
CA ARG A 475 -31.73 9.80 22.59
C ARG A 475 -32.15 9.05 23.85
N VAL A 476 -31.69 9.52 25.01
CA VAL A 476 -32.02 8.94 26.31
C VAL A 476 -32.79 9.96 27.12
N GLU A 477 -34.02 9.66 27.50
CA GLU A 477 -34.79 10.56 28.35
C GLU A 477 -34.13 10.66 29.73
N THR A 478 -33.96 11.87 30.24
CA THR A 478 -33.34 12.08 31.56
C THR A 478 -34.15 11.48 32.71
N ALA A 479 -35.44 11.21 32.49
CA ALA A 479 -36.30 10.47 33.42
C ALA A 479 -35.82 9.03 33.66
N ASP A 480 -35.18 8.42 32.67
CA ASP A 480 -34.70 7.03 32.73
C ASP A 480 -33.28 6.93 33.32
N LEU A 481 -32.56 8.06 33.43
CA LEU A 481 -31.20 8.11 33.96
C LEU A 481 -31.18 8.03 35.50
N ALA A 482 -30.27 7.23 36.05
CA ALA A 482 -29.93 7.22 37.47
C ALA A 482 -29.20 8.53 37.83
N THR A 483 -29.99 9.56 38.14
CA THR A 483 -29.55 10.96 38.33
C THR A 483 -28.35 11.14 39.26
N GLU A 484 -28.21 10.37 40.34
CA GLU A 484 -27.07 10.52 41.27
C GLU A 484 -25.71 10.06 40.69
N GLU A 485 -25.67 9.07 39.80
CA GLU A 485 -24.41 8.53 39.24
C GLU A 485 -23.98 9.31 37.99
N PHE A 486 -24.95 9.78 37.19
CA PHE A 486 -24.69 10.61 36.01
C PHE A 486 -24.34 12.07 36.36
N GLU A 487 -24.97 12.68 37.37
CA GLU A 487 -24.67 14.07 37.78
C GLU A 487 -23.26 14.23 38.38
N HIS A 488 -22.61 13.13 38.79
CA HIS A 488 -21.27 13.16 39.38
C HIS A 488 -20.14 12.91 38.38
N ASP A 489 -20.44 12.28 37.24
CA ASP A 489 -19.44 11.92 36.25
C ASP A 489 -19.27 13.02 35.19
N GLU A 490 -18.03 13.47 34.99
CA GLU A 490 -17.71 14.38 33.89
C GLU A 490 -17.83 13.64 32.54
N ARG A 491 -18.07 14.38 31.44
CA ARG A 491 -18.20 13.79 30.08
C ARG A 491 -17.05 12.84 29.73
N GLU A 492 -15.84 13.18 30.16
CA GLU A 492 -14.64 12.38 29.93
C GLU A 492 -14.69 11.05 30.70
N THR A 493 -15.25 11.07 31.92
CA THR A 493 -15.45 9.85 32.74
C THR A 493 -16.52 8.95 32.12
N ILE A 494 -17.59 9.51 31.56
CA ILE A 494 -18.63 8.75 30.84
C ILE A 494 -18.00 8.05 29.63
N ARG A 495 -17.27 8.79 28.80
CA ARG A 495 -16.59 8.26 27.60
C ARG A 495 -15.57 7.18 27.95
N ASP A 496 -14.74 7.40 28.97
CA ASP A 496 -13.75 6.41 29.42
C ASP A 496 -14.38 5.13 29.95
N ARG A 497 -15.59 5.23 30.53
CA ARG A 497 -16.28 4.09 31.15
C ARG A 497 -17.21 3.33 30.21
N THR A 498 -17.75 3.97 29.18
CA THR A 498 -18.77 3.37 28.30
C THR A 498 -18.45 3.47 26.82
N GLY A 499 -17.42 4.21 26.40
CA GLY A 499 -17.13 4.50 24.99
C GLY A 499 -18.02 5.57 24.36
N CYS A 500 -19.18 5.89 24.97
CA CYS A 500 -20.10 6.93 24.48
C CYS A 500 -19.62 8.35 24.76
N SER A 501 -19.76 9.22 23.77
CA SER A 501 -19.65 10.66 23.92
C SER A 501 -21.02 11.28 24.13
N VAL A 502 -21.15 12.18 25.11
CA VAL A 502 -22.35 13.00 25.30
C VAL A 502 -22.30 14.17 24.32
N VAL A 503 -23.23 14.18 23.37
CA VAL A 503 -23.28 15.11 22.24
C VAL A 503 -24.06 16.37 22.57
N GLY A 504 -25.18 16.23 23.28
CA GLY A 504 -26.04 17.37 23.59
C GLY A 504 -27.15 17.05 24.59
N LEU A 505 -27.83 18.11 25.02
CA LEU A 505 -29.01 18.08 25.87
C LEU A 505 -30.15 18.75 25.11
N GLU A 506 -31.26 18.04 24.97
CA GLU A 506 -32.51 18.59 24.45
C GLU A 506 -33.40 19.04 25.61
N TYR A 507 -33.83 20.30 25.59
CA TYR A 507 -34.76 20.89 26.54
C TYR A 507 -35.82 21.70 25.80
N ASP A 508 -37.10 21.56 26.16
CA ASP A 508 -38.21 22.31 25.53
C ASP A 508 -38.16 22.30 23.98
N GLY A 509 -37.73 21.18 23.37
CA GLY A 509 -37.59 21.03 21.91
C GLY A 509 -36.40 21.78 21.29
N HIS A 510 -35.46 22.28 22.10
CA HIS A 510 -34.22 22.92 21.67
C HIS A 510 -33.04 22.07 22.09
N LEU A 511 -32.11 21.83 21.17
CA LEU A 511 -30.94 21.01 21.39
C LEU A 511 -29.71 21.91 21.62
N THR A 512 -28.97 21.65 22.69
CA THR A 512 -27.72 22.37 23.00
C THR A 512 -26.57 21.41 23.20
N THR A 513 -25.41 21.73 22.62
CA THR A 513 -24.15 21.01 22.82
C THR A 513 -23.43 21.43 24.11
N ASP A 514 -23.89 22.48 24.80
CA ASP A 514 -23.38 22.92 26.11
C ASP A 514 -24.18 22.29 27.27
N VAL A 515 -23.86 21.03 27.57
CA VAL A 515 -24.54 20.24 28.61
C VAL A 515 -24.10 20.66 30.03
N GLN A 516 -22.95 21.32 30.19
CA GLN A 516 -22.43 21.72 31.51
C GLN A 516 -23.05 23.02 32.06
N ALA A 517 -23.73 23.80 31.23
CA ALA A 517 -24.34 25.06 31.65
C ALA A 517 -25.62 24.89 32.48
N ARG A 518 -26.16 23.67 32.65
CA ARG A 518 -27.50 23.48 33.24
C ARG A 518 -27.66 22.17 34.01
N SER A 519 -28.42 22.23 35.11
CA SER A 519 -28.87 21.04 35.84
C SER A 519 -29.97 20.33 35.07
N LEU A 520 -29.87 19.02 34.92
CA LEU A 520 -30.83 18.18 34.21
C LEU A 520 -32.18 18.19 34.95
N THR A 521 -33.27 18.30 34.20
CA THR A 521 -34.63 18.16 34.71
C THR A 521 -35.29 16.96 34.03
N GLY A 522 -36.16 16.22 34.72
CA GLY A 522 -36.74 14.97 34.20
C GLY A 522 -37.62 15.08 32.94
N SER A 523 -37.68 16.24 32.29
CA SER A 523 -38.30 16.48 30.99
C SER A 523 -37.29 16.67 29.85
N ASP A 524 -35.99 16.67 30.16
CA ASP A 524 -34.92 16.83 29.19
C ASP A 524 -34.53 15.48 28.57
N ALA A 525 -33.85 15.48 27.43
CA ALA A 525 -33.29 14.28 26.82
C ALA A 525 -31.80 14.47 26.51
N LEU A 526 -31.00 13.45 26.81
CA LEU A 526 -29.59 13.42 26.49
C LEU A 526 -29.39 12.79 25.10
N VAL A 527 -28.55 13.40 24.28
CA VAL A 527 -28.10 12.82 23.02
C VAL A 527 -26.70 12.27 23.22
N ILE A 528 -26.52 10.98 23.03
CA ILE A 528 -25.23 10.28 23.13
C ILE A 528 -24.87 9.67 21.79
N ALA A 529 -23.58 9.53 21.52
CA ALA A 529 -23.08 8.86 20.33
C ALA A 529 -21.90 7.93 20.70
N GLY A 530 -21.90 6.73 20.15
CA GLY A 530 -20.87 5.71 20.36
C GLY A 530 -21.13 4.51 19.45
N SER A 531 -20.38 3.42 19.58
CA SER A 531 -20.78 2.18 18.92
C SER A 531 -22.12 1.67 19.45
N GLN A 532 -22.75 0.75 18.73
CA GLN A 532 -23.93 0.05 19.26
C GLN A 532 -23.63 -0.64 20.61
N THR A 533 -22.45 -1.24 20.75
CA THR A 533 -21.98 -1.87 21.99
C THR A 533 -21.75 -0.84 23.10
N ASP A 534 -21.20 0.33 22.77
CA ASP A 534 -21.00 1.44 23.71
C ASP A 534 -22.34 1.98 24.21
N VAL A 535 -23.32 2.16 23.32
CA VAL A 535 -24.67 2.63 23.66
C VAL A 535 -25.37 1.63 24.57
N GLU A 536 -25.31 0.33 24.27
CA GLU A 536 -25.83 -0.72 25.16
C GLU A 536 -25.15 -0.68 26.53
N THR A 537 -23.82 -0.53 26.58
CA THR A 537 -23.04 -0.40 27.82
C THR A 537 -23.44 0.85 28.62
N PHE A 538 -23.70 1.97 27.94
CA PHE A 538 -24.18 3.20 28.56
C PHE A 538 -25.57 2.99 29.16
N LEU A 539 -26.50 2.40 28.40
CA LEU A 539 -27.86 2.15 28.87
C LEU A 539 -27.86 1.21 30.07
N GLU A 540 -27.15 0.07 30.02
CA GLU A 540 -27.05 -0.88 31.13
C GLU A 540 -26.51 -0.24 32.42
N ARG A 541 -25.66 0.77 32.30
CA ARG A 541 -25.00 1.42 33.43
C ARG A 541 -25.78 2.58 34.00
N TYR A 542 -26.27 3.46 33.14
CA TYR A 542 -26.83 4.75 33.56
C TYR A 542 -28.35 4.81 33.51
N THR A 543 -29.03 3.82 32.92
CA THR A 543 -30.50 3.77 32.96
C THR A 543 -31.00 2.85 34.09
N SER A 544 -32.10 3.25 34.72
CA SER A 544 -32.79 2.45 35.73
C SER A 544 -33.65 1.38 35.04
N ALA A 545 -33.48 0.11 35.39
CA ALA A 545 -34.22 -1.01 34.80
C ALA A 545 -35.75 -0.94 35.01
#